data_AF-A0A1F7JJY8-F1
#
_entry.id   AF-A0A1F7JJY8-F1
#
_cell.length_a   1.000
_cell.length_b   1.000
_cell.length_c   1.000
_cell.angle_alpha   90.00
_cell.angle_beta   90.00
_cell.angle_gamma   90.00
#
_symmetry.space_group_name_H-M   'P 1'
#
loop_
_entity.id
_entity.type
_entity.pdbx_description
1 polymer ?
#
loop_
_entity_poly.entity_id
_entity_poly.type
_entity_poly.pdbx_seq_one_letter_code
_entity_poly.pdbx_strand_id
1 'polypeptide(L)'
;MRRLLFFILFLVISFFLFNLNQVVAQEVPKAEYSPDEFIVKYKPGQSAQRLKLFVSERQKKARNFVNRMLIFLGDVKTKLINQKTPEEKWLRFESVYKTLGITGETSLNVETTSQGDQYVVKTDARLDILKVIAEYKKLPEVEYAEPNYIYGTFNLP
;
A
#
# COMPACT_ATOMS: atom_id res chain seq x y z
N MET A 1 -63.60 -28.51 19.42
CA MET A 1 -62.35 -28.44 20.21
C MET A 1 -61.10 -28.78 19.40
N ARG A 2 -61.04 -29.93 18.72
CA ARG A 2 -59.85 -30.37 17.96
C ARG A 2 -59.38 -29.38 16.87
N ARG A 3 -60.30 -28.74 16.14
CA ARG A 3 -59.98 -27.71 15.12
C ARG A 3 -59.45 -26.39 15.71
N LEU A 4 -59.85 -26.04 16.94
CA LEU A 4 -59.39 -24.84 17.64
C LEU A 4 -57.94 -25.02 18.12
N LEU A 5 -57.61 -26.22 18.62
CA LEU A 5 -56.26 -26.59 19.04
C LEU A 5 -55.24 -26.52 17.88
N PHE A 6 -55.62 -26.97 16.68
CA PHE A 6 -54.77 -26.84 15.49
C PHE A 6 -54.51 -25.38 15.10
N PHE A 7 -55.49 -24.50 15.26
CA PHE A 7 -55.35 -23.08 14.93
C PHE A 7 -54.40 -22.35 15.89
N ILE A 8 -54.48 -22.70 17.19
CA ILE A 8 -53.57 -22.17 18.22
C ILE A 8 -52.15 -22.65 17.97
N LEU A 9 -51.96 -23.94 17.65
CA LEU A 9 -50.65 -24.50 17.34
C LEU A 9 -50.03 -23.82 16.12
N PHE A 10 -50.84 -23.56 15.08
CA PHE A 10 -50.39 -22.87 13.87
C PHE A 10 -49.92 -21.43 14.17
N LEU A 11 -50.65 -20.69 15.00
CA LEU A 11 -50.27 -19.34 15.43
C LEU A 11 -48.96 -19.32 16.24
N VAL A 12 -48.78 -20.28 17.14
CA VAL A 12 -47.55 -20.38 17.95
C VAL A 12 -46.33 -20.69 17.08
N ILE A 13 -46.47 -21.61 16.12
CA ILE A 13 -45.39 -21.95 15.17
C ILE A 13 -45.07 -20.75 14.27
N SER A 14 -46.09 -20.04 13.78
CA SER A 14 -45.89 -18.88 12.91
C SER A 14 -45.23 -17.72 13.66
N PHE A 15 -45.56 -17.53 14.94
CA PHE A 15 -44.89 -16.55 15.80
C PHE A 15 -43.43 -16.93 16.06
N PHE A 16 -43.13 -18.21 16.30
CA PHE A 16 -41.76 -18.68 16.48
C PHE A 16 -40.90 -18.50 15.23
N LEU A 17 -41.45 -18.79 14.05
CA LEU A 17 -40.76 -18.61 12.76
C LEU A 17 -40.49 -17.14 12.44
N PHE A 18 -41.38 -16.23 12.85
CA PHE A 18 -41.18 -14.79 12.64
C PHE A 18 -40.02 -14.22 13.46
N ASN A 19 -39.82 -14.73 14.69
CA ASN A 19 -38.73 -14.26 15.57
C ASN A 19 -37.35 -14.83 15.19
N LEU A 20 -37.28 -15.95 14.46
CA LEU A 20 -36.00 -16.55 14.03
C LEU A 20 -35.28 -15.76 12.92
N ASN A 21 -35.97 -14.84 12.24
CA ASN A 21 -35.41 -14.04 11.15
C ASN A 21 -34.85 -12.67 11.59
N GLN A 22 -34.75 -12.39 12.88
CA GLN A 22 -34.00 -11.22 13.36
C GLN A 22 -32.49 -11.50 13.32
N VAL A 23 -31.95 -11.65 12.11
CA VAL A 23 -30.51 -11.49 11.88
C VAL A 23 -30.23 -10.02 12.15
N VAL A 24 -29.70 -9.73 13.34
CA VAL A 24 -29.12 -8.42 13.65
C VAL A 24 -28.02 -8.20 12.61
N ALA A 25 -28.30 -7.35 11.63
CA ALA A 25 -27.29 -6.89 10.69
C ALA A 25 -26.30 -6.07 11.53
N GLN A 26 -25.24 -6.73 11.99
CA GLN A 26 -24.12 -6.06 12.60
C GLN A 26 -23.50 -5.21 11.49
N GLU A 27 -23.66 -3.89 11.58
CA GLU A 27 -22.99 -2.96 10.68
C GLU A 27 -21.49 -3.20 10.82
N VAL A 28 -20.90 -3.87 9.83
CA VAL A 28 -19.44 -3.98 9.74
C VAL A 28 -18.93 -2.55 9.62
N PRO A 29 -18.09 -2.07 10.55
CA PRO A 29 -17.53 -0.73 10.45
C PRO A 29 -16.88 -0.59 9.08
N LYS A 30 -17.34 0.36 8.26
CA LYS A 30 -16.65 0.69 7.02
C LYS A 30 -15.25 1.15 7.42
N ALA A 31 -14.23 0.38 7.06
CA ALA A 31 -12.84 0.73 7.35
C ALA A 31 -12.55 2.09 6.71
N GLU A 32 -12.36 3.10 7.55
CA GLU A 32 -11.97 4.43 7.12
C GLU A 32 -10.46 4.44 6.84
N TYR A 33 -10.04 5.11 5.79
CA TYR A 33 -8.64 5.22 5.40
C TYR A 33 -8.30 6.66 5.06
N SER A 34 -7.02 7.01 5.22
CA SER A 34 -6.54 8.36 4.88
C SER A 34 -6.75 8.63 3.39
N PRO A 35 -7.37 9.76 3.01
CA PRO A 35 -7.66 10.06 1.62
C PRO A 35 -6.41 10.43 0.80
N ASP A 36 -5.29 10.76 1.46
CA ASP A 36 -4.07 11.28 0.84
C ASP A 36 -2.82 10.48 1.17
N GLU A 37 -2.94 9.43 2.00
CA GLU A 37 -1.81 8.61 2.45
C GLU A 37 -2.04 7.11 2.22
N PHE A 38 -0.95 6.41 1.89
CA PHE A 38 -0.95 4.96 1.80
C PHE A 38 0.36 4.39 2.33
N ILE A 39 0.33 3.12 2.72
CA ILE A 39 1.51 2.39 3.20
C ILE A 39 2.06 1.57 2.03
N VAL A 40 3.37 1.58 1.87
CA VAL A 40 4.08 0.74 0.90
C VAL A 40 5.18 -0.04 1.58
N LYS A 41 5.38 -1.28 1.17
CA LYS A 41 6.59 -2.05 1.41
C LYS A 41 7.34 -2.26 0.11
N TYR A 42 8.63 -1.93 0.10
CA TYR A 42 9.52 -2.21 -1.02
C TYR A 42 10.22 -3.55 -0.84
N LYS A 43 10.66 -4.11 -1.98
CA LYS A 43 11.60 -5.22 -1.98
C LYS A 43 12.93 -4.79 -1.33
N PRO A 44 13.69 -5.73 -0.75
CA PRO A 44 14.94 -5.44 -0.06
C PRO A 44 15.85 -4.48 -0.81
N GLY A 45 16.10 -3.30 -0.21
CA GLY A 45 17.00 -2.28 -0.75
C GLY A 45 16.54 -1.59 -2.04
N GLN A 46 15.27 -1.76 -2.44
CA GLN A 46 14.68 -1.11 -3.62
C GLN A 46 13.79 0.10 -3.29
N SER A 47 13.82 0.59 -2.05
CA SER A 47 13.03 1.78 -1.69
C SER A 47 13.48 3.01 -2.48
N ALA A 48 12.53 3.88 -2.80
CA ALA A 48 12.79 5.08 -3.60
C ALA A 48 13.84 5.98 -2.93
N GLN A 49 13.77 6.15 -1.60
CA GLN A 49 14.77 6.90 -0.83
C GLN A 49 16.19 6.31 -0.97
N ARG A 50 16.32 4.98 -0.90
CA ARG A 50 17.62 4.30 -1.06
C ARG A 50 18.16 4.43 -2.48
N LEU A 51 17.30 4.25 -3.47
CA LEU A 51 17.68 4.42 -4.88
C LEU A 51 18.13 5.86 -5.15
N LYS A 52 17.42 6.86 -4.61
CA LYS A 52 17.81 8.27 -4.71
C LYS A 52 19.20 8.52 -4.11
N LEU A 53 19.44 7.98 -2.91
CA LEU A 53 20.74 8.10 -2.24
C LEU A 53 21.84 7.43 -3.05
N PHE A 54 21.60 6.20 -3.52
CA PHE A 54 22.55 5.43 -4.31
C PHE A 54 22.91 6.14 -5.63
N VAL A 55 21.91 6.67 -6.34
CA VAL A 55 22.13 7.45 -7.58
C VAL A 55 22.94 8.71 -7.29
N SER A 56 22.63 9.43 -6.21
CA SER A 56 23.39 10.62 -5.81
C SER A 56 24.86 10.31 -5.51
N GLU A 57 25.14 9.24 -4.78
CA GLU A 57 26.51 8.80 -4.51
C GLU A 57 27.25 8.39 -5.78
N ARG A 58 26.56 7.68 -6.67
CA ARG A 58 27.12 7.22 -7.95
C ARG A 58 27.46 8.39 -8.86
N GLN A 59 26.61 9.42 -8.92
CA GLN A 59 26.88 10.67 -9.62
C GLN A 59 28.08 11.43 -9.02
N LYS A 60 28.22 11.46 -7.69
CA LYS A 60 29.40 12.03 -7.03
C LYS A 60 30.68 11.28 -7.42
N LYS A 61 30.65 9.94 -7.41
CA LYS A 61 31.79 9.09 -7.80
C LYS A 61 32.16 9.25 -9.27
N ALA A 62 31.17 9.41 -10.16
CA ALA A 62 31.35 9.58 -11.59
C ALA A 62 32.07 10.89 -11.99
N ARG A 63 32.30 11.81 -11.04
CA ARG A 63 33.18 12.98 -11.27
C ARG A 63 34.63 12.57 -11.55
N ASN A 64 35.08 11.44 -11.01
CA ASN A 64 36.38 10.86 -11.34
C ASN A 64 36.27 10.02 -12.62
N PHE A 65 37.15 10.29 -13.60
CA PHE A 65 37.14 9.63 -14.90
C PHE A 65 37.26 8.09 -14.81
N VAL A 66 38.12 7.57 -13.93
CA VAL A 66 38.30 6.11 -13.73
C VAL A 66 37.01 5.51 -13.19
N ASN A 67 36.42 6.13 -12.16
CA ASN A 67 35.16 5.68 -11.58
C ASN A 67 34.01 5.75 -12.58
N ARG A 68 33.97 6.80 -13.41
CA ARG A 68 32.98 6.94 -14.48
C ARG A 68 33.06 5.78 -15.47
N MET A 69 34.27 5.35 -15.82
CA MET A 69 34.46 4.20 -16.71
C MET A 69 34.01 2.89 -16.07
N LEU A 70 34.36 2.66 -14.80
CA LEU A 70 33.93 1.47 -14.06
C LEU A 70 32.40 1.40 -13.93
N ILE A 71 31.76 2.54 -13.65
CA ILE A 71 30.31 2.73 -13.62
C ILE A 71 29.70 2.35 -14.98
N PHE A 72 30.26 2.87 -16.08
CA PHE A 72 29.78 2.58 -17.43
C PHE A 72 29.88 1.09 -17.79
N LEU A 73 31.00 0.41 -17.53
CA LEU A 73 31.11 -1.03 -17.75
C LEU A 73 30.11 -1.83 -16.92
N GLY A 74 29.91 -1.42 -15.67
CA GLY A 74 28.88 -2.00 -14.80
C GLY A 74 27.48 -1.83 -15.39
N ASP A 75 27.17 -0.67 -15.97
CA ASP A 75 25.87 -0.42 -16.62
C ASP A 75 25.68 -1.24 -17.87
N VAL A 76 26.72 -1.37 -18.71
CA VAL A 76 26.69 -2.25 -19.87
C VAL A 76 26.39 -3.69 -19.44
N LYS A 77 27.10 -4.20 -18.42
CA LYS A 77 26.84 -5.54 -17.86
C LYS A 77 25.40 -5.68 -17.34
N THR A 78 24.89 -4.68 -16.63
CA THR A 78 23.52 -4.67 -16.09
C THR A 78 22.49 -4.73 -17.20
N LYS A 79 22.71 -3.97 -18.28
CA LYS A 79 21.84 -3.98 -19.46
C LYS A 79 21.91 -5.28 -20.24
N LEU A 80 23.08 -5.92 -20.31
CA LEU A 80 23.25 -7.23 -20.96
C LEU A 80 22.43 -8.33 -20.26
N ILE A 81 22.22 -8.23 -18.94
CA ILE A 81 21.34 -9.15 -18.18
C ILE A 81 19.89 -8.65 -18.10
N ASN A 82 19.47 -7.74 -18.99
CA ASN A 82 18.13 -7.13 -19.06
C ASN A 82 17.66 -6.46 -17.76
N GLN A 83 18.60 -6.06 -16.90
CA GLN A 83 18.29 -5.31 -15.69
C GLN A 83 18.38 -3.80 -15.96
N LYS A 84 17.59 -3.04 -15.21
CA LYS A 84 17.60 -1.57 -15.28
C LYS A 84 18.67 -1.01 -14.35
N THR A 85 19.34 0.04 -14.80
CA THR A 85 20.34 0.72 -13.94
C THR A 85 19.64 1.41 -12.77
N PRO A 86 20.35 1.71 -11.67
CA PRO A 86 19.78 2.45 -10.55
C PRO A 86 19.19 3.81 -10.95
N GLU A 87 19.81 4.50 -11.92
CA GLU A 87 19.31 5.74 -12.50
C GLU A 87 17.99 5.53 -13.26
N GLU A 88 17.88 4.48 -14.06
CA GLU A 88 16.65 4.14 -14.78
C GLU A 88 15.52 3.74 -13.83
N LYS A 89 15.85 3.07 -12.72
CA LYS A 89 14.88 2.78 -11.64
C LYS A 89 14.43 4.04 -10.94
N TRP A 90 15.36 4.93 -10.58
CA TRP A 90 15.03 6.21 -9.95
C TRP A 90 14.17 7.11 -10.85
N LEU A 91 14.51 7.21 -12.14
CA LEU A 91 13.70 7.97 -13.11
C LEU A 91 12.26 7.45 -13.21
N ARG A 92 12.07 6.13 -13.07
CA ARG A 92 10.72 5.55 -13.01
C ARG A 92 9.96 6.05 -11.79
N PHE A 93 10.56 6.00 -10.60
CA PHE A 93 9.95 6.56 -9.40
C PHE A 93 9.60 8.04 -9.58
N GLU A 94 10.52 8.85 -10.09
CA GLU A 94 10.28 10.27 -10.33
C GLU A 94 9.10 10.51 -11.29
N SER A 95 9.02 9.71 -12.37
CA SER A 95 7.89 9.78 -13.31
C SER A 95 6.56 9.40 -12.67
N VAL A 96 6.54 8.36 -11.84
CA VAL A 96 5.35 7.91 -11.12
C VAL A 96 4.95 8.93 -10.06
N TYR A 97 5.91 9.55 -9.36
CA TYR A 97 5.62 10.55 -8.33
C TYR A 97 4.94 11.76 -8.94
N LYS A 98 5.47 12.23 -10.07
CA LYS A 98 4.87 13.34 -10.80
C LYS A 98 3.47 13.01 -11.32
N THR A 99 3.27 11.80 -11.82
CA THR A 99 1.99 11.36 -12.42
C THR A 99 0.92 11.14 -11.35
N LEU A 100 1.28 10.55 -10.22
CA LEU A 100 0.36 10.19 -9.14
C LEU A 100 0.24 11.28 -8.06
N GLY A 101 0.98 12.38 -8.18
CA GLY A 101 0.95 13.47 -7.21
C GLY A 101 1.60 13.12 -5.87
N ILE A 102 2.64 12.29 -5.86
CA ILE A 102 3.34 11.92 -4.63
C ILE A 102 4.23 13.07 -4.18
N THR A 103 4.04 13.49 -2.93
CA THR A 103 4.70 14.66 -2.34
C THR A 103 5.81 14.29 -1.37
N GLY A 104 5.77 13.08 -0.79
CA GLY A 104 6.80 12.64 0.15
C GLY A 104 6.63 11.21 0.65
N GLU A 105 7.66 10.73 1.33
CA GLU A 105 7.67 9.43 1.97
C GLU A 105 8.32 9.51 3.35
N THR A 106 7.73 8.83 4.33
CA THR A 106 8.23 8.74 5.70
C THR A 106 8.42 7.27 6.05
N SER A 107 9.61 6.90 6.53
CA SER A 107 9.88 5.54 7.00
C SER A 107 9.01 5.23 8.23
N LEU A 108 8.35 4.06 8.21
CA LEU A 108 7.61 3.55 9.37
C LEU A 108 8.52 2.88 10.41
N ASN A 109 9.78 2.63 10.05
CA ASN A 109 10.68 1.90 10.90
C ASN A 109 11.33 2.82 11.94
N VAL A 110 10.82 2.75 13.17
CA VAL A 110 11.37 3.41 14.35
C VAL A 110 12.36 2.43 14.99
N GLU A 111 13.65 2.68 14.77
CA GLU A 111 14.76 2.21 15.63
C GLU A 111 15.16 0.72 15.68
N THR A 112 14.56 -0.21 14.93
CA THR A 112 15.03 -1.62 14.93
C THR A 112 15.86 -2.01 13.70
N THR A 113 16.94 -2.74 13.96
CA THR A 113 18.03 -3.19 13.06
C THR A 113 17.55 -4.02 11.85
N SER A 114 16.30 -4.45 11.84
CA SER A 114 15.59 -4.96 10.68
C SER A 114 15.15 -3.78 9.83
N GLN A 115 15.89 -3.48 8.76
CA GLN A 115 15.58 -2.47 7.76
C GLN A 115 14.18 -2.72 7.15
N GLY A 116 13.14 -2.27 7.83
CA GLY A 116 11.79 -2.24 7.31
C GLY A 116 11.78 -1.32 6.10
N ASP A 117 11.66 -1.90 4.91
CA ASP A 117 11.45 -1.18 3.66
C ASP A 117 9.99 -0.70 3.57
N GLN A 118 9.39 -0.34 4.71
CA GLN A 118 8.00 0.12 4.85
C GLN A 118 7.94 1.64 5.05
N TYR A 119 7.06 2.29 4.31
CA TYR A 119 6.94 3.74 4.26
C TYR A 119 5.47 4.15 4.20
N VAL A 120 5.16 5.29 4.82
CA VAL A 120 3.95 6.07 4.51
C VAL A 120 4.28 7.00 3.35
N VAL A 121 3.50 6.90 2.29
CA VAL A 121 3.60 7.75 1.11
C VAL A 121 2.47 8.76 1.15
N LYS A 122 2.81 10.03 0.98
CA LYS A 122 1.85 11.14 0.91
C LYS A 122 1.62 11.57 -0.53
N THR A 123 0.37 11.89 -0.83
CA THR A 123 -0.07 12.41 -2.12
C THR A 123 -0.59 13.85 -1.97
N ASP A 124 -0.82 14.54 -3.07
CA ASP A 124 -1.46 15.86 -3.10
C ASP A 124 -3.00 15.80 -3.15
N ALA A 125 -3.58 14.62 -2.91
CA ALA A 125 -5.02 14.35 -2.89
C ALA A 125 -5.77 14.68 -4.20
N ARG A 126 -5.08 14.92 -5.32
CA ARG A 126 -5.73 15.18 -6.62
C ARG A 126 -6.38 13.95 -7.24
N LEU A 127 -5.93 12.76 -6.86
CA LEU A 127 -6.41 11.47 -7.35
C LEU A 127 -6.97 10.64 -6.21
N ASP A 128 -7.93 9.76 -6.54
CA ASP A 128 -8.44 8.74 -5.62
C ASP A 128 -7.29 7.84 -5.14
N ILE A 129 -7.10 7.76 -3.83
CA ILE A 129 -6.01 7.01 -3.20
C ILE A 129 -6.00 5.54 -3.59
N LEU A 130 -7.17 4.91 -3.82
CA LEU A 130 -7.23 3.51 -4.24
C LEU A 130 -6.69 3.32 -5.66
N LYS A 131 -6.92 4.31 -6.55
CA LYS A 131 -6.33 4.31 -7.90
C LYS A 131 -4.84 4.57 -7.85
N VAL A 132 -4.40 5.51 -6.99
CA VAL A 132 -2.98 5.77 -6.76
C VAL A 132 -2.27 4.50 -6.31
N ILE A 133 -2.81 3.81 -5.30
CA ILE A 133 -2.26 2.55 -4.80
C ILE A 133 -2.22 1.49 -5.91
N ALA A 134 -3.28 1.35 -6.70
CA ALA A 134 -3.35 0.36 -7.78
C ALA A 134 -2.27 0.60 -8.86
N GLU A 135 -2.01 1.86 -9.22
CA GLU A 135 -0.93 2.20 -10.14
C GLU A 135 0.45 2.05 -9.50
N TYR A 136 0.61 2.47 -8.25
CA TYR A 136 1.88 2.39 -7.53
C TYR A 136 2.36 0.95 -7.35
N LYS A 137 1.43 0.02 -7.09
CA LYS A 137 1.69 -1.43 -6.98
C LYS A 137 2.33 -2.04 -8.23
N LYS A 138 2.19 -1.42 -9.40
CA LYS A 138 2.75 -1.93 -10.66
C LYS A 138 4.27 -1.75 -10.74
N LEU A 139 4.86 -0.95 -9.84
CA LEU A 139 6.31 -0.79 -9.76
C LEU A 139 6.98 -2.11 -9.36
N PRO A 140 7.95 -2.62 -10.15
CA PRO A 140 8.67 -3.85 -9.83
C PRO A 140 9.44 -3.83 -8.51
N GLU A 141 9.73 -2.65 -7.99
CA GLU A 141 10.40 -2.40 -6.72
C GLU A 141 9.47 -2.56 -5.51
N VAL A 142 8.15 -2.52 -5.72
CA VAL A 142 7.14 -2.64 -4.66
C VAL A 142 6.86 -4.13 -4.38
N GLU A 143 6.81 -4.48 -3.09
CA GLU A 143 6.38 -5.79 -2.62
C GLU A 143 4.86 -5.80 -2.36
N TYR A 144 4.37 -4.79 -1.63
CA TYR A 144 2.93 -4.53 -1.49
C TYR A 144 2.67 -3.04 -1.20
N ALA A 145 1.42 -2.61 -1.39
CA ALA A 145 0.94 -1.32 -0.93
C ALA A 145 -0.51 -1.45 -0.41
N GLU A 146 -0.93 -0.60 0.51
CA GLU A 146 -2.27 -0.65 1.10
C GLU A 146 -2.72 0.72 1.60
N PRO A 147 -4.03 0.96 1.74
CA PRO A 147 -4.53 2.19 2.34
C PRO A 147 -3.99 2.36 3.77
N ASN A 148 -3.73 3.60 4.17
CA ASN A 148 -3.43 3.91 5.56
C ASN A 148 -4.74 3.96 6.35
N TYR A 149 -5.12 2.86 7.00
CA TYR A 149 -6.39 2.75 7.73
C TYR A 149 -6.40 3.61 9.00
N ILE A 150 -7.50 4.35 9.20
CA ILE A 150 -7.77 5.15 10.40
C ILE A 150 -8.60 4.29 11.33
N TYR A 151 -8.00 3.86 12.44
CA TYR A 151 -8.73 3.14 13.48
C TYR A 151 -9.40 4.14 14.42
N GLY A 152 -10.74 4.19 14.39
CA GLY A 152 -11.50 4.90 15.41
C GLY A 152 -11.33 4.23 16.77
N THR A 153 -11.12 5.02 17.83
CA THR A 153 -11.18 4.49 19.20
C THR A 153 -12.62 4.08 19.50
N PHE A 154 -12.87 2.77 19.60
CA PHE A 154 -14.10 2.27 20.20
C PHE A 154 -14.10 2.67 21.68
N ASN A 155 -14.90 3.68 22.04
CA ASN A 155 -15.31 3.84 23.43
C ASN A 155 -16.20 2.63 23.74
N LEU A 156 -15.64 1.64 24.44
CA LEU A 156 -16.44 0.56 25.01
C LEU A 156 -17.43 1.18 26.02
N PRO A 157 -18.72 0.80 25.98
CA PRO A 157 -19.73 1.30 26.91
C PRO A 157 -19.44 0.92 28.37
#